data_AF-Q8KJY4-F1
#
_entry.id   AF-Q8KJY4-F1
#
_cell.length_a   1.000
_cell.length_b   1.000
_cell.length_c   1.000
_cell.angle_alpha   90.00
_cell.angle_beta   90.00
_cell.angle_gamma   90.00
#
_symmetry.space_group_name_H-M   'P 1'
#
loop_
_entity.id
_entity.type
_entity.pdbx_description
1 polymer ?
#
loop_
_entity_poly.entity_id
_entity_poly.type
_entity_poly.pdbx_seq_one_letter_code
_entity_poly.pdbx_strand_id
1 'polypeptide(L)'
;MMKDKLTPSQRKDRVEPFSVTPGKTFSTGNASVTRGIAGSAGLRQSLNGLLQGMQHTRRTHKEYGHKIDGRLLGTVLTGNTKIFKHKSKTVALNSAFTILLDSSSSMSGSITEAEAAVVSLLYALDNLPGVTTSAYHFPHTTRNSVGKLKDRKQTLRQAIAANHFGIHTTGSTPLSGALWPAIVDLAVEKADQRILIVCTDGEPDSKEDVIQMINDAKSDGMVVIGIGFGSVSQSSMTRIFGSTGICIGSLVHLRTKLFDVTRAILTNRK
;
A
#
# COMPACT_ATOMS: atom_id res chain seq x y z
N MET A 1 -5.43 -14.26 13.92
CA MET A 1 -4.96 -13.55 15.13
C MET A 1 -3.47 -13.34 14.98
N MET A 2 -3.02 -12.08 15.01
CA MET A 2 -1.59 -11.74 15.09
C MET A 2 -0.99 -12.46 16.31
N LYS A 3 0.13 -13.16 16.13
CA LYS A 3 0.83 -13.77 17.26
C LYS A 3 1.70 -12.68 17.89
N ASP A 4 1.37 -12.29 19.12
CA ASP A 4 2.20 -11.41 19.93
C ASP A 4 3.50 -12.16 20.28
N LYS A 5 4.63 -11.71 19.71
CA LYS A 5 5.95 -12.36 19.85
C LYS A 5 6.90 -11.57 20.76
N LEU A 6 6.45 -10.48 21.38
CA LEU A 6 7.31 -9.59 22.16
C LEU A 6 7.14 -9.82 23.66
N THR A 7 8.26 -10.00 24.36
CA THR A 7 8.28 -10.02 25.84
C THR A 7 8.05 -8.61 26.40
N PRO A 8 7.50 -8.46 27.63
CA PRO A 8 7.19 -7.14 28.21
C PRO A 8 8.38 -6.16 28.25
N SER A 9 9.60 -6.66 28.40
CA SER A 9 10.85 -5.89 28.42
C SER A 9 11.35 -5.46 27.03
N GLN A 10 10.80 -6.02 25.95
CA GLN A 10 11.11 -5.62 24.57
C GLN A 10 10.11 -4.62 23.99
N ARG A 11 9.06 -4.28 24.74
CA ARG A 11 8.07 -3.30 24.32
C ARG A 11 8.64 -1.90 24.56
N LYS A 12 9.15 -1.27 23.49
CA LYS A 12 9.34 0.19 23.44
C LYS A 12 8.03 0.90 23.81
N ASP A 13 8.14 2.15 24.26
CA ASP A 13 6.96 3.00 24.50
C ASP A 13 5.99 2.91 23.32
N ARG A 14 4.70 2.70 23.64
CA ARG A 14 3.67 2.52 22.62
C ARG A 14 3.58 3.78 21.77
N VAL A 15 3.86 3.67 20.48
CA VAL A 15 3.46 4.69 19.51
C VAL A 15 1.94 4.83 19.63
N GLU A 16 1.47 5.99 20.07
CA GLU A 16 0.03 6.24 20.11
C GLU A 16 -0.50 6.32 18.68
N PRO A 17 -1.43 5.42 18.31
CA PRO A 17 -1.91 5.38 16.94
C PRO A 17 -2.75 6.60 16.63
N PHE A 18 -2.58 7.14 15.42
CA PHE A 18 -3.38 8.27 14.99
C PHE A 18 -4.84 7.88 14.85
N SER A 19 -5.72 8.76 15.33
CA SER A 19 -7.14 8.63 15.07
C SER A 19 -7.44 8.86 13.58
N VAL A 20 -8.44 8.16 13.04
CA VAL A 20 -8.89 8.37 11.66
C VAL A 20 -10.02 9.38 11.66
N THR A 21 -9.75 10.55 11.11
CA THR A 21 -10.70 11.66 10.99
C THR A 21 -11.44 11.64 9.64
N PRO A 22 -12.67 12.17 9.57
CA PRO A 22 -13.36 12.36 8.29
C PRO A 22 -12.51 13.13 7.27
N GLY A 23 -12.82 12.94 6.01
CA GLY A 23 -12.17 13.71 4.95
C GLY A 23 -12.52 15.19 5.06
N LYS A 24 -11.64 16.02 4.52
CA LYS A 24 -11.95 17.42 4.27
C LYS A 24 -13.21 17.53 3.39
N THR A 25 -14.08 18.47 3.69
CA THR A 25 -15.36 18.65 2.97
C THR A 25 -15.50 19.99 2.26
N PHE A 26 -14.64 20.97 2.57
CA PHE A 26 -14.67 22.29 1.94
C PHE A 26 -13.93 22.30 0.60
N SER A 27 -14.44 23.06 -0.36
CA SER A 27 -13.86 23.14 -1.69
C SER A 27 -12.52 23.87 -1.69
N THR A 28 -11.56 23.34 -2.44
CA THR A 28 -10.30 23.98 -2.82
C THR A 28 -10.03 23.71 -4.29
N GLY A 29 -8.90 24.22 -4.82
CA GLY A 29 -8.50 23.95 -6.20
C GLY A 29 -8.45 22.46 -6.55
N ASN A 30 -8.91 22.12 -7.76
CA ASN A 30 -8.92 20.76 -8.31
C ASN A 30 -7.67 20.44 -9.15
N ALA A 31 -6.60 21.23 -9.02
CA ALA A 31 -5.42 21.11 -9.87
C ALA A 31 -4.74 19.74 -9.77
N SER A 32 -4.62 19.20 -8.56
CA SER A 32 -4.09 17.86 -8.31
C SER A 32 -4.96 16.76 -8.89
N VAL A 33 -6.30 16.89 -8.78
CA VAL A 33 -7.26 15.94 -9.36
C VAL A 33 -7.15 15.90 -10.88
N THR A 34 -7.22 17.06 -11.55
CA THR A 34 -7.12 17.15 -13.01
C THR A 34 -5.77 16.60 -13.50
N ARG A 35 -4.68 16.99 -12.85
CA ARG A 35 -3.33 16.49 -13.17
C ARG A 35 -3.22 14.98 -12.95
N GLY A 36 -3.78 14.47 -11.86
CA GLY A 36 -3.75 13.06 -11.52
C GLY A 36 -4.53 12.18 -12.50
N ILE A 37 -5.71 12.63 -12.94
CA ILE A 37 -6.48 11.92 -13.98
C ILE A 37 -5.69 11.90 -15.29
N ALA A 38 -5.10 13.01 -15.71
CA ALA A 38 -4.26 13.08 -16.91
C ALA A 38 -3.02 12.16 -16.81
N GLY A 39 -2.37 12.12 -15.64
CA GLY A 39 -1.19 11.29 -15.36
C GLY A 39 -1.47 9.79 -15.16
N SER A 40 -2.75 9.39 -15.13
CA SER A 40 -3.14 7.98 -14.93
C SER A 40 -2.95 7.10 -16.16
N ALA A 41 -2.73 7.71 -17.32
CA ALA A 41 -2.58 7.00 -18.59
C ALA A 41 -1.43 5.97 -18.53
N GLY A 42 -1.75 4.70 -18.81
CA GLY A 42 -0.78 3.60 -18.80
C GLY A 42 -0.38 3.06 -17.43
N LEU A 43 -0.70 3.73 -16.31
CA LEU A 43 -0.47 3.19 -14.96
C LEU A 43 -1.29 1.94 -14.71
N ARG A 44 -2.54 1.91 -15.20
CA ARG A 44 -3.43 0.74 -15.08
C ARG A 44 -2.79 -0.52 -15.65
N GLN A 45 -2.09 -0.42 -16.77
CA GLN A 45 -1.41 -1.57 -17.38
C GLN A 45 -0.23 -2.05 -16.52
N SER A 46 0.59 -1.12 -16.01
CA SER A 46 1.69 -1.45 -15.09
C SER A 46 1.18 -2.12 -13.80
N LEU A 47 0.12 -1.58 -13.21
CA LEU A 47 -0.49 -2.11 -11.99
C LEU A 47 -1.17 -3.46 -12.22
N ASN A 48 -1.84 -3.66 -13.35
CA ASN A 48 -2.35 -4.98 -13.72
C ASN A 48 -1.21 -6.00 -13.89
N GLY A 49 -0.09 -5.60 -14.51
CA GLY A 49 1.11 -6.44 -14.61
C GLY A 49 1.68 -6.81 -13.23
N LEU A 50 1.75 -5.84 -12.31
CA LEU A 50 2.13 -6.07 -10.91
C LEU A 50 1.21 -7.09 -10.26
N LEU A 51 -0.11 -6.86 -10.31
CA LEU A 51 -1.09 -7.69 -9.65
C LEU A 51 -1.11 -9.11 -10.21
N GLN A 52 -0.95 -9.26 -11.53
CA GLN A 52 -0.84 -10.56 -12.18
C GLN A 52 0.45 -11.28 -11.81
N GLY A 53 1.59 -10.57 -11.76
CA GLY A 53 2.87 -11.14 -11.33
C GLY A 53 2.85 -11.57 -9.86
N MET A 54 2.12 -10.84 -9.02
CA MET A 54 1.96 -11.12 -7.59
C MET A 54 0.96 -12.24 -7.30
N GLN A 55 0.29 -12.80 -8.32
CA GLN A 55 -0.64 -13.91 -8.10
C GLN A 55 0.08 -15.14 -7.54
N HIS A 56 -0.31 -15.55 -6.33
CA HIS A 56 0.10 -16.85 -5.81
C HIS A 56 -0.59 -17.96 -6.59
N THR A 57 0.19 -18.91 -7.09
CA THR A 57 -0.37 -20.17 -7.57
C THR A 57 -0.82 -20.99 -6.36
N ARG A 58 -2.13 -21.05 -6.11
CA ARG A 58 -2.66 -21.93 -5.07
C ARG A 58 -2.43 -23.38 -5.49
N ARG A 59 -1.69 -24.11 -4.66
CA ARG A 59 -1.52 -25.56 -4.78
C ARG A 59 -2.54 -26.21 -3.86
N THR A 60 -3.44 -26.98 -4.44
CA THR A 60 -4.44 -27.75 -3.71
C THR A 60 -4.28 -29.21 -4.05
N HIS A 61 -4.72 -30.10 -3.16
CA HIS A 61 -4.79 -31.52 -3.45
C HIS A 61 -6.23 -31.93 -3.69
N LYS A 62 -6.45 -32.71 -4.75
CA LYS A 62 -7.75 -33.27 -5.12
C LYS A 62 -7.64 -34.79 -5.26
N GLU A 63 -8.79 -35.44 -5.40
CA GLU A 63 -8.91 -36.89 -5.50
C GLU A 63 -8.54 -37.44 -6.88
N TYR A 64 -8.39 -36.56 -7.86
CA TYR A 64 -8.07 -36.90 -9.25
C TYR A 64 -7.06 -35.90 -9.82
N GLY A 65 -6.26 -36.33 -10.80
CA GLY A 65 -5.34 -35.47 -11.53
C GLY A 65 -4.17 -36.23 -12.14
N HIS A 66 -3.28 -35.53 -12.83
CA HIS A 66 -2.14 -36.15 -13.52
C HIS A 66 -0.85 -36.21 -12.67
N LYS A 67 -0.80 -35.49 -11.54
CA LYS A 67 0.42 -35.38 -10.73
C LYS A 67 0.13 -35.69 -9.28
N ILE A 68 0.74 -36.74 -8.74
CA ILE A 68 0.57 -37.16 -7.34
C ILE A 68 1.60 -36.45 -6.44
N ASP A 69 1.21 -36.12 -5.20
CA ASP A 69 2.14 -35.71 -4.16
C ASP A 69 2.70 -36.93 -3.42
N GLY A 70 3.96 -37.28 -3.74
CA GLY A 70 4.64 -38.42 -3.10
C GLY A 70 4.66 -38.36 -1.57
N ARG A 71 4.63 -37.17 -0.97
CA ARG A 71 4.60 -36.99 0.49
C ARG A 71 3.28 -37.47 1.13
N LEU A 72 2.19 -37.50 0.37
CA LEU A 72 0.86 -37.92 0.86
C LEU A 72 0.54 -39.37 0.52
N LEU A 73 1.41 -40.09 -0.22
CA LEU A 73 1.16 -41.49 -0.60
C LEU A 73 0.95 -42.40 0.61
N GLY A 74 1.71 -42.22 1.69
CA GLY A 74 1.54 -43.00 2.92
C GLY A 74 0.17 -42.79 3.60
N THR A 75 -0.48 -41.64 3.36
CA THR A 75 -1.80 -41.32 3.93
C THR A 75 -2.96 -41.94 3.14
N VAL A 76 -2.70 -42.52 1.96
CA VAL A 76 -3.74 -43.18 1.15
C VAL A 76 -4.26 -44.41 1.87
N LEU A 77 -3.37 -45.17 2.52
CA LEU A 77 -3.72 -46.35 3.31
C LEU A 77 -4.61 -45.99 4.51
N THR A 78 -4.56 -44.75 4.98
CA THR A 78 -5.41 -44.22 6.05
C THR A 78 -6.66 -43.49 5.50
N GLY A 79 -6.98 -43.66 4.23
CA GLY A 79 -8.19 -43.11 3.60
C GLY A 79 -8.07 -41.71 3.01
N ASN A 80 -6.87 -41.10 2.95
CA ASN A 80 -6.71 -39.82 2.28
C ASN A 80 -6.67 -40.00 0.76
N THR A 81 -7.76 -39.65 0.09
CA THR A 81 -7.90 -39.69 -1.37
C THR A 81 -7.36 -38.43 -2.05
N LYS A 82 -7.21 -37.31 -1.33
CA LYS A 82 -6.77 -36.01 -1.88
C LYS A 82 -5.25 -35.93 -2.00
N ILE A 83 -4.69 -36.68 -2.95
CA ILE A 83 -3.24 -36.78 -3.16
C ILE A 83 -2.74 -36.15 -4.46
N PHE A 84 -3.65 -35.78 -5.37
CA PHE A 84 -3.27 -35.23 -6.67
C PHE A 84 -3.09 -33.72 -6.59
N LYS A 85 -1.89 -33.24 -6.94
CA LYS A 85 -1.53 -31.82 -7.02
C LYS A 85 -2.32 -31.15 -8.15
N HIS A 86 -3.18 -30.20 -7.77
CA HIS A 86 -3.78 -29.22 -8.65
C HIS A 86 -3.09 -27.87 -8.46
N LYS A 87 -2.78 -27.22 -9.58
CA LYS A 87 -2.40 -25.81 -9.62
C LYS A 87 -3.56 -25.05 -10.23
N SER A 88 -4.25 -24.24 -9.44
CA SER A 88 -5.18 -23.25 -9.97
C SER A 88 -4.52 -21.88 -9.89
N LYS A 89 -4.43 -21.17 -11.02
CA LYS A 89 -4.26 -19.72 -10.96
C LYS A 89 -5.56 -19.17 -10.34
N THR A 90 -5.46 -18.44 -9.23
CA THR A 90 -6.63 -17.81 -8.62
C THR A 90 -7.27 -16.89 -9.66
N VAL A 91 -8.56 -17.07 -9.93
CA VAL A 91 -9.29 -16.47 -11.08
C VAL A 91 -9.64 -14.99 -10.86
N ALA A 92 -9.32 -14.38 -9.72
CA ALA A 92 -9.51 -12.93 -9.50
C ALA A 92 -8.34 -12.30 -8.74
N LEU A 93 -7.97 -11.08 -9.15
CA LEU A 93 -6.97 -10.23 -8.50
C LEU A 93 -7.53 -9.77 -7.14
N ASN A 94 -7.46 -10.60 -6.09
CA ASN A 94 -7.94 -10.22 -4.76
C ASN A 94 -6.86 -9.40 -4.03
N SER A 95 -6.90 -8.08 -4.17
CA SER A 95 -5.84 -7.19 -3.67
C SER A 95 -6.39 -5.96 -2.99
N ALA A 96 -5.82 -5.61 -1.84
CA ALA A 96 -6.17 -4.40 -1.11
C ALA A 96 -4.98 -3.44 -1.15
N PHE A 97 -5.24 -2.20 -1.53
CA PHE A 97 -4.29 -1.09 -1.47
C PHE A 97 -4.72 -0.09 -0.41
N THR A 98 -3.74 0.47 0.28
CA THR A 98 -3.89 1.66 1.11
C THR A 98 -2.77 2.62 0.74
N ILE A 99 -3.13 3.86 0.43
CA ILE A 99 -2.18 4.92 0.08
C ILE A 99 -2.15 5.94 1.21
N LEU A 100 -0.96 6.26 1.70
CA LEU A 100 -0.74 7.23 2.76
C LEU A 100 0.07 8.41 2.20
N LEU A 101 -0.52 9.61 2.20
CA LEU A 101 0.09 10.83 1.69
C LEU A 101 0.60 11.71 2.83
N ASP A 102 1.87 12.04 2.79
CA ASP A 102 2.46 13.07 3.63
C ASP A 102 2.03 14.46 3.14
N SER A 103 1.60 15.29 4.07
CA SER A 103 1.17 16.68 3.92
C SER A 103 1.82 17.57 4.98
N SER A 104 2.99 17.17 5.50
CA SER A 104 3.84 17.99 6.34
C SER A 104 4.35 19.24 5.59
N SER A 105 4.83 20.24 6.33
CA SER A 105 5.24 21.52 5.73
C SER A 105 6.38 21.41 4.70
N SER A 106 7.25 20.37 4.77
CA SER A 106 8.28 20.11 3.76
C SER A 106 7.67 19.88 2.37
N MET A 107 6.49 19.25 2.32
CA MET A 107 5.76 18.96 1.10
C MET A 107 5.23 20.21 0.39
N SER A 108 5.39 21.42 0.93
CA SER A 108 4.76 22.64 0.38
C SER A 108 5.04 22.86 -1.11
N GLY A 109 6.25 22.52 -1.58
CA GLY A 109 6.63 22.61 -3.00
C GLY A 109 6.22 21.40 -3.86
N SER A 110 5.83 20.29 -3.25
CA SER A 110 5.62 19.00 -3.92
C SER A 110 4.22 18.40 -3.72
N ILE A 111 3.40 18.95 -2.82
CA ILE A 111 2.11 18.39 -2.39
C ILE A 111 1.13 18.24 -3.55
N THR A 112 1.07 19.22 -4.45
CA THR A 112 0.19 19.14 -5.63
C THR A 112 0.57 17.98 -6.54
N GLU A 113 1.87 17.68 -6.68
CA GLU A 113 2.34 16.55 -7.48
C GLU A 113 2.17 15.22 -6.77
N ALA A 114 2.44 15.18 -5.47
CA ALA A 114 2.24 14.00 -4.65
C ALA A 114 0.77 13.60 -4.57
N GLU A 115 -0.13 14.56 -4.34
CA GLU A 115 -1.56 14.33 -4.38
C GLU A 115 -2.02 13.92 -5.78
N ALA A 116 -1.52 14.54 -6.85
CA ALA A 116 -1.81 14.12 -8.21
C ALA A 116 -1.38 12.66 -8.46
N ALA A 117 -0.22 12.23 -7.94
CA ALA A 117 0.23 10.85 -8.02
C ALA A 117 -0.70 9.89 -7.27
N VAL A 118 -1.19 10.28 -6.09
CA VAL A 118 -2.20 9.51 -5.34
C VAL A 118 -3.48 9.39 -6.16
N VAL A 119 -3.97 10.49 -6.75
CA VAL A 119 -5.15 10.45 -7.62
C VAL A 119 -4.91 9.56 -8.84
N SER A 120 -3.75 9.64 -9.49
CA SER A 120 -3.39 8.79 -10.63
C SER A 120 -3.40 7.31 -10.27
N LEU A 121 -2.84 6.94 -9.11
CA LEU A 121 -2.84 5.58 -8.58
C LEU A 121 -4.26 5.09 -8.29
N LEU A 122 -5.05 5.89 -7.56
CA LEU A 122 -6.45 5.56 -7.26
C LEU A 122 -7.27 5.40 -8.54
N TYR A 123 -7.08 6.27 -9.52
CA TYR A 123 -7.81 6.25 -10.79
C TYR A 123 -7.44 5.00 -11.60
N ALA A 124 -6.15 4.66 -11.65
CA ALA A 124 -5.67 3.47 -12.35
C ALA A 124 -6.19 2.17 -11.72
N LEU A 125 -6.38 2.14 -10.41
CA LEU A 125 -6.93 1.02 -9.66
C LEU A 125 -8.47 1.01 -9.62
N ASP A 126 -9.12 2.11 -9.96
CA ASP A 126 -10.57 2.24 -9.90
C ASP A 126 -11.26 1.27 -10.86
N ASN A 127 -12.32 0.63 -10.38
CA ASN A 127 -13.11 -0.36 -11.11
C ASN A 127 -12.29 -1.58 -11.62
N LEU A 128 -11.17 -1.93 -10.98
CA LEU A 128 -10.50 -3.21 -11.20
C LEU A 128 -11.21 -4.31 -10.37
N PRO A 129 -11.74 -5.38 -10.99
CA PRO A 129 -12.43 -6.44 -10.27
C PRO A 129 -11.51 -7.13 -9.24
N GLY A 130 -11.98 -7.22 -7.99
CA GLY A 130 -11.25 -7.83 -6.88
C GLY A 130 -10.24 -6.89 -6.18
N VAL A 131 -10.08 -5.66 -6.66
CA VAL A 131 -9.18 -4.68 -6.06
C VAL A 131 -9.96 -3.69 -5.20
N THR A 132 -9.53 -3.51 -3.95
CA THR A 132 -10.05 -2.46 -3.06
C THR A 132 -8.96 -1.44 -2.77
N THR A 133 -9.34 -0.16 -2.63
CA THR A 133 -8.39 0.94 -2.40
C THR A 133 -8.89 1.85 -1.30
N SER A 134 -8.00 2.32 -0.43
CA SER A 134 -8.26 3.46 0.47
C SER A 134 -7.10 4.45 0.35
N ALA A 135 -7.35 5.70 0.73
CA ALA A 135 -6.31 6.71 0.80
C ALA A 135 -6.51 7.63 1.99
N TYR A 136 -5.40 7.95 2.65
CA TYR A 136 -5.32 8.83 3.80
C TYR A 136 -4.22 9.86 3.59
N HIS A 137 -4.30 11.00 4.27
CA HIS A 137 -3.19 11.94 4.37
C HIS A 137 -2.88 12.26 5.82
N PHE A 138 -1.64 12.66 6.10
CA PHE A 138 -1.17 13.03 7.43
C PHE A 138 -0.11 14.14 7.31
N PRO A 139 0.09 14.96 8.35
CA PRO A 139 -0.79 15.11 9.49
C PRO A 139 -2.14 15.73 9.07
N HIS A 140 -3.19 15.43 9.82
CA HIS A 140 -4.50 16.07 9.68
C HIS A 140 -4.89 16.68 11.02
N THR A 141 -5.48 17.89 11.01
CA THR A 141 -5.77 18.71 12.20
C THR A 141 -4.55 19.01 13.09
N THR A 142 -4.78 19.75 14.18
CA THR A 142 -3.74 20.10 15.18
C THR A 142 -3.37 18.95 16.12
N ARG A 143 -4.03 17.78 16.01
CA ARG A 143 -3.79 16.63 16.89
C ARG A 143 -3.64 15.34 16.09
N ASN A 144 -2.40 14.92 15.83
CA ASN A 144 -1.98 13.53 15.62
C ASN A 144 -3.06 12.61 15.00
N SER A 145 -3.58 12.98 13.83
CA SER A 145 -4.64 12.24 13.14
C SER A 145 -4.31 12.06 11.66
N VAL A 146 -4.98 11.08 11.05
CA VAL A 146 -4.98 10.88 9.61
C VAL A 146 -6.32 11.32 9.04
N GLY A 147 -6.29 12.10 7.96
CA GLY A 147 -7.47 12.55 7.24
C GLY A 147 -7.80 11.58 6.12
N LYS A 148 -9.08 11.24 5.91
CA LYS A 148 -9.49 10.40 4.78
C LYS A 148 -9.45 11.20 3.47
N LEU A 149 -8.71 10.70 2.49
CA LEU A 149 -8.84 11.13 1.08
C LEU A 149 -9.91 10.31 0.37
N LYS A 150 -9.90 8.98 0.59
CA LYS A 150 -10.86 8.05 0.02
C LYS A 150 -11.11 6.91 0.99
N ASP A 151 -12.37 6.70 1.38
CA ASP A 151 -12.74 5.52 2.14
C ASP A 151 -12.71 4.25 1.25
N ARG A 152 -12.44 3.08 1.85
CA ARG A 152 -12.39 1.81 1.10
C ARG A 152 -13.70 1.49 0.40
N LYS A 153 -14.83 1.84 1.00
CA LYS A 153 -16.17 1.61 0.43
C LYS A 153 -16.60 2.68 -0.57
N GLN A 154 -15.83 3.76 -0.69
CA GLN A 154 -16.12 4.89 -1.57
C GLN A 154 -15.44 4.70 -2.93
N THR A 155 -16.08 5.12 -4.03
CA THR A 155 -15.41 5.20 -5.34
C THR A 155 -14.54 6.46 -5.41
N LEU A 156 -13.56 6.50 -6.32
CA LEU A 156 -12.77 7.72 -6.51
C LEU A 156 -13.66 8.92 -6.89
N ARG A 157 -14.65 8.69 -7.75
CA ARG A 157 -15.63 9.73 -8.15
C ARG A 157 -16.38 10.31 -6.95
N GLN A 158 -16.81 9.47 -6.01
CA GLN A 158 -17.49 9.92 -4.80
C GLN A 158 -16.55 10.73 -3.89
N ALA A 159 -15.27 10.35 -3.78
CA ALA A 159 -14.28 11.11 -3.00
C ALA A 159 -13.99 12.49 -3.60
N ILE A 160 -13.86 12.57 -4.93
CA ILE A 160 -13.70 13.83 -5.66
C ILE A 160 -14.93 14.73 -5.45
N ALA A 161 -16.15 14.18 -5.60
CA ALA A 161 -17.38 14.92 -5.41
C ALA A 161 -17.57 15.45 -3.98
N ALA A 162 -16.96 14.79 -2.99
CA ALA A 162 -16.98 15.20 -1.60
C ALA A 162 -15.89 16.22 -1.22
N ASN A 163 -15.09 16.71 -2.18
CA ASN A 163 -13.99 17.68 -1.98
C ASN A 163 -12.90 17.19 -1.01
N HIS A 164 -12.62 15.88 -0.99
CA HIS A 164 -11.60 15.31 -0.12
C HIS A 164 -10.16 15.65 -0.54
N PHE A 165 -9.95 16.13 -1.77
CA PHE A 165 -8.63 16.46 -2.34
C PHE A 165 -8.34 17.98 -2.29
N GLY A 166 -7.16 18.36 -2.78
CA GLY A 166 -6.62 19.72 -2.67
C GLY A 166 -6.10 19.99 -1.26
N ILE A 167 -5.32 19.06 -0.72
CA ILE A 167 -4.77 19.16 0.63
C ILE A 167 -3.69 20.24 0.70
N HIS A 168 -3.72 21.02 1.79
CA HIS A 168 -2.66 21.97 2.14
C HIS A 168 -1.66 21.34 3.09
N THR A 169 -0.43 21.83 3.05
CA THR A 169 0.61 21.32 3.95
C THR A 169 0.58 22.02 5.30
N THR A 170 0.75 21.23 6.35
CA THR A 170 0.74 21.72 7.74
C THR A 170 1.58 20.80 8.63
N GLY A 171 2.25 21.35 9.65
CA GLY A 171 2.83 20.55 10.73
C GLY A 171 4.09 19.75 10.37
N SER A 172 4.46 18.83 11.27
CA SER A 172 5.62 17.93 11.16
C SER A 172 5.30 16.63 10.41
N THR A 173 6.21 15.64 10.43
CA THR A 173 6.10 14.36 9.72
C THR A 173 5.99 13.17 10.69
N PRO A 174 4.86 13.03 11.42
CA PRO A 174 4.67 11.95 12.39
C PRO A 174 4.22 10.65 11.69
N LEU A 175 5.08 10.15 10.79
CA LEU A 175 4.79 9.00 9.94
C LEU A 175 4.53 7.71 10.75
N SER A 176 5.19 7.51 11.89
CA SER A 176 4.98 6.33 12.75
C SER A 176 3.53 6.22 13.23
N GLY A 177 2.96 7.31 13.74
CA GLY A 177 1.57 7.36 14.18
C GLY A 177 0.56 7.18 13.03
N ALA A 178 0.90 7.69 11.84
CA ALA A 178 0.06 7.60 10.65
C ALA A 178 0.10 6.21 9.95
N LEU A 179 1.20 5.46 10.09
CA LEU A 179 1.32 4.11 9.53
C LEU A 179 0.34 3.13 10.18
N TRP A 180 0.10 3.25 11.49
CA TRP A 180 -0.77 2.32 12.21
C TRP A 180 -2.18 2.20 11.63
N PRO A 181 -2.98 3.29 11.47
CA PRO A 181 -4.31 3.19 10.91
C PRO A 181 -4.30 2.64 9.47
N ALA A 182 -3.26 2.94 8.67
CA ALA A 182 -3.12 2.41 7.32
C ALA A 182 -2.83 0.90 7.30
N ILE A 183 -1.98 0.42 8.22
CA ILE A 183 -1.68 -1.01 8.39
C ILE A 183 -2.92 -1.76 8.88
N VAL A 184 -3.64 -1.22 9.86
CA VAL A 184 -4.88 -1.84 10.38
C VAL A 184 -5.94 -1.94 9.28
N ASP A 185 -6.14 -0.88 8.50
CA ASP A 185 -7.06 -0.86 7.36
C ASP A 185 -6.72 -1.93 6.31
N LEU A 186 -5.45 -2.28 6.11
CA LEU A 186 -5.06 -3.42 5.25
C LEU A 186 -5.17 -4.77 5.95
N ALA A 187 -4.86 -4.85 7.25
CA ALA A 187 -4.79 -6.11 7.98
C ALA A 187 -6.16 -6.81 8.10
N VAL A 188 -7.23 -6.01 8.21
CA VAL A 188 -8.62 -6.51 8.29
C VAL A 188 -9.17 -6.99 6.94
N GLU A 189 -8.54 -6.59 5.82
CA GLU A 189 -8.98 -6.98 4.50
C GLU A 189 -8.66 -8.45 4.21
N LYS A 190 -9.68 -9.16 3.71
CA LYS A 190 -9.55 -10.54 3.20
C LYS A 190 -8.97 -10.55 1.78
N ALA A 191 -7.84 -9.88 1.60
CA ALA A 191 -7.11 -9.80 0.35
C ALA A 191 -5.91 -10.75 0.33
N ASP A 192 -5.65 -11.37 -0.82
CA ASP A 192 -4.48 -12.24 -1.02
C ASP A 192 -3.20 -11.41 -1.07
N GLN A 193 -3.28 -10.19 -1.60
CA GLN A 193 -2.17 -9.22 -1.61
C GLN A 193 -2.61 -7.94 -0.90
N ARG A 194 -1.80 -7.51 0.07
CA ARG A 194 -2.00 -6.26 0.81
C ARG A 194 -0.85 -5.33 0.48
N ILE A 195 -1.15 -4.19 -0.12
CA ILE A 195 -0.14 -3.24 -0.61
C ILE A 195 -0.33 -1.91 0.11
N LEU A 196 0.68 -1.50 0.87
CA LEU A 196 0.78 -0.18 1.48
C LEU A 196 1.69 0.69 0.62
N ILE A 197 1.19 1.84 0.16
CA ILE A 197 1.99 2.84 -0.56
C ILE A 197 2.10 4.07 0.34
N VAL A 198 3.32 4.53 0.61
CA VAL A 198 3.60 5.73 1.40
C VAL A 198 4.23 6.77 0.49
N CYS A 199 3.59 7.92 0.33
CA CYS A 199 4.06 9.06 -0.44
C CYS A 199 4.59 10.13 0.52
N THR A 200 5.90 10.45 0.47
CA THR A 200 6.54 11.42 1.38
C THR A 200 7.73 12.10 0.71
N ASP A 201 8.12 13.29 1.18
CA ASP A 201 9.37 13.95 0.80
C ASP A 201 10.37 14.06 1.96
N GLY A 202 9.99 13.58 3.15
CA GLY A 202 10.64 13.90 4.40
C GLY A 202 11.23 12.69 5.11
N GLU A 203 12.13 12.98 6.04
CA GLU A 203 12.54 12.02 7.04
C GLU A 203 11.50 12.01 8.17
N PRO A 204 11.04 10.83 8.63
CA PRO A 204 10.06 10.76 9.70
C PRO A 204 10.64 11.27 11.02
N ASP A 205 9.75 11.79 11.88
CA ASP A 205 10.11 12.28 13.22
C ASP A 205 10.86 11.21 14.05
N SER A 206 10.54 9.93 13.86
CA SER A 206 11.28 8.77 14.41
C SER A 206 11.54 7.73 13.32
N LYS A 207 12.78 7.63 12.85
CA LYS A 207 13.18 6.71 11.78
C LYS A 207 13.13 5.26 12.23
N GLU A 208 13.62 4.99 13.42
CA GLU A 208 13.73 3.64 13.97
C GLU A 208 12.35 3.00 14.12
N ASP A 209 11.37 3.75 14.62
CA ASP A 209 10.02 3.23 14.82
C ASP A 209 9.29 3.01 13.49
N VAL A 210 9.46 3.91 12.52
CA VAL A 210 8.94 3.73 11.17
C VAL A 210 9.54 2.49 10.49
N ILE A 211 10.86 2.32 10.55
CA ILE A 211 11.55 1.16 9.97
C ILE A 211 11.04 -0.12 10.62
N GLN A 212 10.88 -0.14 11.95
CA GLN A 212 10.36 -1.30 12.66
C GLN A 212 8.93 -1.64 12.20
N MET A 213 8.02 -0.65 12.16
CA MET A 213 6.63 -0.87 11.72
C MET A 213 6.55 -1.36 10.26
N ILE A 214 7.39 -0.83 9.37
CA ILE A 214 7.48 -1.28 7.98
C ILE A 214 7.97 -2.73 7.91
N ASN A 215 8.99 -3.08 8.69
CA ASN A 215 9.52 -4.44 8.74
C ASN A 215 8.49 -5.43 9.29
N ASP A 216 7.76 -5.05 10.33
CA ASP A 216 6.68 -5.86 10.90
C ASP A 216 5.57 -6.08 9.88
N ALA A 217 5.09 -5.02 9.21
CA ALA A 217 4.10 -5.12 8.13
C ALA A 217 4.57 -6.02 6.98
N LYS A 218 5.84 -5.93 6.57
CA LYS A 218 6.44 -6.81 5.56
C LYS A 218 6.50 -8.27 6.04
N SER A 219 6.83 -8.50 7.30
CA SER A 219 6.88 -9.85 7.90
C SER A 219 5.49 -10.51 7.95
N ASP A 220 4.44 -9.69 8.06
CA ASP A 220 3.03 -10.10 7.98
C ASP A 220 2.52 -10.29 6.53
N GLY A 221 3.41 -10.22 5.54
CA GLY A 221 3.12 -10.48 4.13
C GLY A 221 2.59 -9.28 3.36
N MET A 222 2.58 -8.09 3.95
CA MET A 222 2.25 -6.86 3.23
C MET A 222 3.40 -6.43 2.32
N VAL A 223 3.08 -5.84 1.17
CA VAL A 223 4.03 -5.17 0.30
C VAL A 223 4.00 -3.69 0.65
N VAL A 224 5.12 -3.15 1.15
CA VAL A 224 5.23 -1.72 1.46
C VAL A 224 6.11 -1.04 0.42
N ILE A 225 5.58 -0.01 -0.24
CA ILE A 225 6.25 0.80 -1.27
C ILE A 225 6.38 2.23 -0.77
N GLY A 226 7.59 2.77 -0.79
CA GLY A 226 7.84 4.18 -0.48
C GLY A 226 8.03 4.98 -1.77
N ILE A 227 7.29 6.07 -1.91
CA ILE A 227 7.37 6.98 -3.03
C ILE A 227 7.83 8.36 -2.54
N GLY A 228 9.01 8.75 -3.00
CA GLY A 228 9.69 9.98 -2.69
C GLY A 228 9.34 11.13 -3.64
N PHE A 229 8.91 12.26 -3.10
CA PHE A 229 8.64 13.50 -3.83
C PHE A 229 9.64 14.61 -3.47
N GLY A 230 9.69 15.65 -4.31
CA GLY A 230 10.54 16.82 -4.06
C GLY A 230 12.02 16.47 -4.02
N SER A 231 12.72 16.99 -3.01
CA SER A 231 14.18 16.89 -2.87
C SER A 231 14.65 15.66 -2.07
N VAL A 232 13.76 14.70 -1.80
CA VAL A 232 14.13 13.50 -1.02
C VAL A 232 15.17 12.64 -1.75
N SER A 233 16.17 12.18 -1.01
CA SER A 233 17.25 11.38 -1.57
C SER A 233 16.88 9.90 -1.70
N GLN A 234 17.40 9.24 -2.74
CA GLN A 234 17.18 7.81 -2.96
C GLN A 234 17.78 6.96 -1.83
N SER A 235 18.85 7.43 -1.17
CA SER A 235 19.44 6.76 -0.02
C SER A 235 18.50 6.79 1.21
N SER A 236 17.84 7.92 1.49
CA SER A 236 16.83 8.00 2.55
C SER A 236 15.66 7.05 2.29
N MET A 237 15.14 7.02 1.06
CA MET A 237 14.04 6.12 0.68
C MET A 237 14.45 4.65 0.80
N THR A 238 15.68 4.31 0.38
CA THR A 238 16.20 2.95 0.48
C THR A 238 16.43 2.53 1.93
N ARG A 239 16.85 3.46 2.81
CA ARG A 239 17.04 3.17 4.23
C ARG A 239 15.72 2.86 4.95
N ILE A 240 14.64 3.54 4.60
CA ILE A 240 13.33 3.38 5.25
C ILE A 240 12.55 2.21 4.64
N PHE A 241 12.49 2.13 3.31
CA PHE A 241 11.63 1.19 2.59
C PHE A 241 12.39 0.02 1.96
N GLY A 242 13.72 0.01 2.01
CA GLY A 242 14.55 -1.00 1.34
C GLY A 242 14.49 -0.86 -0.18
N SER A 243 14.53 -1.98 -0.91
CA SER A 243 14.48 -2.00 -2.38
C SER A 243 13.16 -1.51 -2.99
N THR A 244 12.14 -1.23 -2.17
CA THR A 244 10.84 -0.73 -2.60
C THR A 244 10.65 0.77 -2.32
N GLY A 245 11.70 1.47 -1.85
CA GLY A 245 11.73 2.92 -1.78
C GLY A 245 12.24 3.53 -3.07
N ILE A 246 11.47 4.43 -3.69
CA ILE A 246 11.85 5.09 -4.94
C ILE A 246 11.66 6.60 -4.86
N CYS A 247 12.63 7.34 -5.38
CA CYS A 247 12.48 8.75 -5.67
C CYS A 247 11.96 8.93 -7.10
N ILE A 248 10.87 9.68 -7.21
CA ILE A 248 10.22 9.95 -8.48
C ILE A 248 10.44 11.42 -8.87
N GLY A 249 10.45 12.30 -7.86
CA GLY A 249 10.61 13.74 -8.02
C GLY A 249 9.36 14.41 -8.59
N SER A 250 8.87 13.91 -9.73
CA SER A 250 7.68 14.42 -10.43
C SER A 250 6.78 13.33 -10.99
N LEU A 251 5.48 13.64 -11.13
CA LEU A 251 4.44 12.73 -11.62
C LEU A 251 4.79 12.02 -12.94
N VAL A 252 5.52 12.66 -13.84
CA VAL A 252 5.89 12.09 -15.15
C VAL A 252 6.69 10.79 -15.01
N HIS A 253 7.51 10.67 -13.96
CA HIS A 253 8.33 9.48 -13.74
C HIS A 253 7.59 8.38 -12.97
N LEU A 254 6.37 8.65 -12.47
CA LEU A 254 5.62 7.73 -11.61
C LEU A 254 5.43 6.36 -12.25
N ARG A 255 5.03 6.35 -13.53
CA ARG A 255 4.78 5.12 -14.28
C ARG A 255 6.02 4.24 -14.41
N THR A 256 7.13 4.82 -14.86
CA THR A 256 8.37 4.08 -15.10
C THR A 256 8.92 3.54 -13.79
N LYS A 257 8.97 4.37 -12.73
CA LYS A 257 9.50 3.96 -11.43
C LYS A 257 8.63 2.92 -10.74
N LEU A 258 7.30 3.02 -10.81
CA LEU A 258 6.41 1.97 -10.30
C LEU A 258 6.62 0.64 -11.02
N PHE A 259 6.87 0.66 -12.33
CA PHE A 259 7.17 -0.54 -13.09
C PHE A 259 8.48 -1.19 -12.66
N ASP A 260 9.51 -0.40 -12.36
CA ASP A 260 10.79 -0.92 -11.85
C ASP A 260 10.63 -1.55 -10.46
N VAL A 261 9.89 -0.89 -9.56
CA VAL A 261 9.56 -1.43 -8.22
C VAL A 261 8.76 -2.72 -8.35
N THR A 262 7.79 -2.75 -9.26
CA THR A 262 7.03 -3.96 -9.57
C THR A 262 7.95 -5.10 -9.93
N ARG A 263 8.87 -4.90 -10.87
CA ARG A 263 9.83 -5.94 -11.26
C ARG A 263 10.67 -6.40 -10.09
N ALA A 264 11.20 -5.47 -9.28
CA ALA A 264 12.00 -5.80 -8.11
C ALA A 264 11.24 -6.66 -7.07
N ILE A 265 9.96 -6.34 -6.82
CA ILE A 265 9.10 -7.13 -5.92
C ILE A 265 8.90 -8.54 -6.46
N LEU A 266 8.66 -8.67 -7.77
CA LEU A 266 8.44 -9.96 -8.42
C LEU A 266 9.71 -10.83 -8.47
N THR A 267 10.89 -10.22 -8.59
CA THR A 267 12.16 -10.96 -8.63
C THR A 267 12.64 -11.41 -7.26
N ASN A 268 12.39 -10.63 -6.21
CA ASN A 268 12.89 -10.91 -4.85
C ASN A 268 12.02 -11.90 -4.05
N ARG A 269 10.90 -12.37 -4.60
CA ARG A 269 9.99 -13.36 -3.97
C ARG A 269 10.28 -14.83 -4.37
N LYS A 270 11.45 -15.11 -4.98
CA LYS A 270 11.87 -16.47 -5.35
C LYS A 270 12.46 -17.25 -4.20
#